data_AF-T1BQ23-F1
#
_entry.id   AF-T1BQ23-F1
#
_cell.length_a   1.000
_cell.length_b   1.000
_cell.length_c   1.000
_cell.angle_alpha   90.00
_cell.angle_beta   90.00
_cell.angle_gamma   90.00
#
_symmetry.space_group_name_H-M   'P 1'
#
loop_
_entity.id
_entity.type
_entity.pdbx_description
1 polymer ?
#
loop_
_entity_poly.entity_id
_entity_poly.type
_entity_poly.pdbx_seq_one_letter_code
_entity_poly.pdbx_strand_id
1 'polypeptide(L)'
;MKNRTTVERKSARELIVTRTFDAPARLVFEAWTKPELLKQWWAPKSMGISLLSCDADVRAGGRYRFELGQEGSKRMVFFGRYVEVIPHSRLVWTNDESDEGAVTKVT
;
A
#
# COMPACT_ATOMS: atom_id res chain seq x y z
N MET A 1 -18.95 0.76 -15.17
CA MET A 1 -18.43 0.65 -13.77
C MET A 1 -18.47 2.05 -13.16
N LYS A 2 -19.30 2.28 -12.12
CA LYS A 2 -19.69 3.65 -11.70
C LYS A 2 -18.53 4.54 -11.22
N ASN A 3 -17.45 3.96 -10.71
CA ASN A 3 -16.23 4.69 -10.38
C ASN A 3 -15.10 4.08 -11.20
N ARG A 4 -14.46 4.83 -12.10
CA ARG A 4 -13.33 4.34 -12.89
C ARG A 4 -12.04 4.76 -12.19
N THR A 5 -11.02 3.89 -12.19
CA THR A 5 -9.68 4.28 -11.78
C THR A 5 -9.06 5.11 -12.90
N THR A 6 -8.59 6.32 -12.61
CA THR A 6 -7.86 7.15 -13.56
C THR A 6 -6.38 7.16 -13.21
N VAL A 7 -5.54 7.26 -14.23
CA VAL A 7 -4.09 7.30 -14.08
C VAL A 7 -3.58 8.48 -14.91
N GLU A 8 -2.80 9.35 -14.30
CA GLU A 8 -2.20 10.51 -14.93
C GLU A 8 -0.70 10.55 -14.62
N ARG A 9 0.14 10.65 -15.65
CA ARG A 9 1.57 10.92 -15.47
C ARG A 9 1.76 12.43 -15.36
N LYS A 10 2.05 12.94 -14.16
CA LYS A 10 2.30 14.37 -13.92
C LYS A 10 3.68 14.81 -14.37
N SER A 11 4.68 13.94 -14.25
CA SER A 11 6.05 14.25 -14.67
C SER A 11 6.84 12.98 -15.04
N ALA A 12 8.13 13.13 -15.34
CA ALA A 12 9.00 12.00 -15.61
C ALA A 12 9.04 10.98 -14.45
N ARG A 13 8.86 11.45 -13.20
CA ARG A 13 9.01 10.69 -11.95
C ARG A 13 7.77 10.72 -11.04
N GLU A 14 6.62 11.18 -11.55
CA GLU A 14 5.40 11.31 -10.77
C GLU A 14 4.18 10.74 -11.52
N LEU A 15 3.43 9.89 -10.82
CA LEU A 15 2.22 9.25 -11.30
C LEU A 15 1.12 9.46 -10.27
N ILE A 16 -0.05 9.92 -10.72
CA ILE A 16 -1.24 10.06 -9.90
C ILE A 16 -2.25 8.99 -10.31
N VAL A 17 -2.70 8.20 -9.33
CA VAL A 17 -3.77 7.23 -9.49
C VAL A 17 -4.95 7.68 -8.64
N THR A 18 -6.11 7.88 -9.25
CA THR A 18 -7.31 8.35 -8.55
C THR A 18 -8.42 7.33 -8.66
N ARG A 19 -9.06 7.04 -7.52
CA ARG A 19 -10.23 6.17 -7.45
C ARG A 19 -11.20 6.65 -6.37
N THR A 20 -12.45 6.84 -6.75
CA THR A 20 -13.54 7.14 -5.81
C THR A 20 -14.19 5.85 -5.31
N PHE A 21 -14.44 5.79 -4.01
CA PHE A 21 -15.18 4.72 -3.35
C PHE A 21 -16.47 5.28 -2.76
N ASP A 22 -17.56 4.53 -2.90
CA ASP A 22 -18.85 4.85 -2.28
C ASP A 22 -18.85 4.33 -0.83
N ALA A 23 -17.99 4.93 -0.01
CA ALA A 23 -17.77 4.54 1.38
C ALA A 23 -17.24 5.73 2.20
N PRO A 24 -17.52 5.78 3.51
CA PRO A 24 -16.90 6.75 4.42
C PRO A 24 -15.36 6.68 4.39
N ALA A 25 -14.70 7.84 4.39
CA ALA A 25 -13.24 7.95 4.37
C ALA A 25 -12.56 7.14 5.49
N ARG A 26 -13.19 7.04 6.67
CA ARG A 26 -12.68 6.22 7.78
C ARG A 26 -12.51 4.75 7.41
N LEU A 27 -13.44 4.17 6.65
CA LEU A 27 -13.40 2.74 6.28
C LEU A 27 -12.34 2.50 5.21
N VAL A 28 -12.20 3.42 4.27
CA VAL A 28 -11.12 3.36 3.28
C VAL A 28 -9.77 3.44 4.00
N PHE A 29 -9.60 4.40 4.91
CA PHE A 29 -8.37 4.52 5.70
C PHE A 29 -8.08 3.27 6.53
N GLU A 30 -9.09 2.69 7.20
CA GLU A 30 -8.94 1.44 7.94
C GLU A 30 -8.50 0.29 7.03
N ALA A 31 -9.02 0.19 5.80
CA ALA A 31 -8.61 -0.84 4.84
C ALA A 31 -7.12 -0.77 4.47
N TRP A 32 -6.50 0.40 4.58
CA TRP A 32 -5.07 0.62 4.34
C TRP A 32 -4.19 0.45 5.58
N THR A 33 -4.77 0.61 6.77
CA THR A 33 -4.00 0.75 8.03
C THR A 33 -4.19 -0.40 9.01
N LYS A 34 -5.27 -1.19 8.87
CA LYS A 34 -5.51 -2.39 9.66
C LYS A 34 -4.94 -3.62 8.94
N PRO A 35 -3.92 -4.31 9.48
CA PRO A 35 -3.29 -5.47 8.83
C PRO A 35 -4.30 -6.56 8.39
N GLU A 36 -5.31 -6.83 9.21
CA GLU A 36 -6.36 -7.81 8.94
C GLU A 36 -7.27 -7.44 7.76
N LEU A 37 -7.41 -6.15 7.46
CA LEU A 37 -8.16 -5.67 6.29
C LEU A 37 -7.25 -5.58 5.07
N LEU A 38 -6.03 -5.07 5.22
CA LEU A 38 -5.07 -4.92 4.13
C LEU A 38 -4.77 -6.25 3.44
N LYS A 39 -4.61 -7.33 4.21
CA LYS A 39 -4.42 -8.71 3.72
C LYS A 39 -5.49 -9.17 2.73
N GLN A 40 -6.70 -8.63 2.80
CA GLN A 40 -7.84 -9.08 1.99
C GLN A 40 -7.81 -8.55 0.56
N TRP A 41 -7.10 -7.44 0.30
CA TRP A 41 -7.20 -6.74 -0.98
C TRP A 41 -5.86 -6.30 -1.59
N TRP A 42 -4.78 -6.22 -0.80
CA TRP A 42 -3.48 -5.71 -1.29
C TRP A 42 -2.90 -6.52 -2.45
N ALA A 43 -2.99 -7.85 -2.36
CA ALA A 43 -2.54 -8.75 -3.40
C ALA A 43 -3.61 -8.90 -4.50
N PRO A 44 -3.28 -8.69 -5.79
CA PRO A 44 -4.22 -8.93 -6.88
C PRO A 44 -4.65 -10.40 -6.92
N LYS A 45 -5.95 -10.67 -6.74
CA LYS A 45 -6.50 -12.05 -6.78
C LYS A 45 -6.12 -12.82 -8.05
N SER A 46 -5.98 -12.12 -9.17
CA SER A 46 -5.61 -12.71 -10.47
C SER A 46 -4.21 -13.29 -10.52
N MET A 47 -3.30 -12.87 -9.62
CA MET A 47 -1.93 -13.42 -9.56
C MET A 47 -1.84 -14.69 -8.71
N GLY A 48 -2.92 -15.11 -8.04
CA GLY A 48 -2.91 -16.31 -7.19
C GLY A 48 -2.00 -16.22 -5.97
N ILE A 49 -1.41 -15.05 -5.69
CA ILE A 49 -0.58 -14.78 -4.51
C ILE A 49 -1.41 -14.15 -3.40
N SER A 50 -1.01 -14.36 -2.16
CA SER A 50 -1.62 -13.73 -0.99
C SER A 50 -0.56 -13.03 -0.14
N LEU A 51 -1.03 -12.20 0.79
CA LEU A 51 -0.16 -11.53 1.74
C LEU A 51 0.05 -12.46 2.95
N LEU A 52 1.18 -13.16 2.96
CA LEU A 52 1.54 -14.18 3.95
C LEU A 52 1.85 -13.55 5.32
N SER A 53 2.55 -12.41 5.33
CA SER A 53 2.78 -11.59 6.53
C SER A 53 2.48 -10.12 6.28
N CYS A 54 1.97 -9.43 7.30
CA CYS A 54 1.63 -8.02 7.29
C CYS A 54 2.06 -7.35 8.61
N ASP A 55 3.31 -6.91 8.69
CA ASP A 55 3.77 -6.13 9.83
C ASP A 55 3.68 -4.64 9.47
N ALA A 56 2.91 -3.88 10.23
CA ALA A 56 2.69 -2.46 9.97
C ALA A 56 2.57 -1.68 11.30
N ASP A 57 3.57 -0.84 11.60
CA ASP A 57 3.52 0.13 12.69
C ASP A 57 2.98 1.45 12.14
N VAL A 58 1.64 1.58 12.07
CA VAL A 58 0.97 2.69 11.36
C VAL A 58 0.95 3.98 12.18
N ARG A 59 2.11 4.61 12.27
CA ARG A 59 2.33 5.95 12.84
C ARG A 59 3.46 6.63 12.09
N ALA A 60 3.55 7.96 12.18
CA ALA A 60 4.67 8.68 11.58
C ALA A 60 6.02 8.14 12.11
N GLY A 61 6.93 7.80 11.19
CA GLY A 61 8.22 7.17 11.47
C GLY A 61 8.17 5.65 11.70
N GLY A 62 6.98 5.05 11.78
CA GLY A 62 6.81 3.60 11.88
C GLY A 62 7.19 2.88 10.57
N ARG A 63 7.53 1.59 10.68
CA ARG A 63 7.94 0.76 9.54
C ARG A 63 6.86 -0.24 9.17
N TYR A 64 6.86 -0.66 7.91
CA TYR A 64 6.08 -1.80 7.47
C TYR A 64 6.95 -2.83 6.74
N ARG A 65 6.50 -4.08 6.76
CA ARG A 65 7.06 -5.19 6.00
C ARG A 65 5.94 -6.15 5.60
N PHE A 66 5.75 -6.32 4.30
CA PHE A 66 4.74 -7.21 3.73
C PHE A 66 5.41 -8.31 2.93
N GLU A 67 5.06 -9.55 3.22
CA GLU A 67 5.54 -10.71 2.46
C GLU A 67 4.40 -11.25 1.60
N LEU A 68 4.61 -11.26 0.29
CA LEU A 68 3.68 -11.78 -0.71
C LEU A 68 4.22 -13.05 -1.34
N GLY A 69 3.34 -14.01 -1.60
CA GLY A 69 3.70 -15.23 -2.31
C GLY A 69 2.62 -16.29 -2.24
N GLN A 70 2.98 -17.50 -2.66
CA GLN A 70 2.25 -18.72 -2.35
C GLN A 70 3.06 -19.53 -1.32
N GLU A 71 2.37 -20.39 -0.59
CA GLU A 71 3.05 -21.30 0.33
C GLU A 71 4.00 -22.22 -0.45
N GLY A 72 5.27 -22.28 -0.03
CA GLY A 72 6.32 -23.05 -0.73
C GLY A 72 6.96 -22.38 -1.96
N SER A 73 6.54 -21.16 -2.35
CA SER A 73 7.15 -20.43 -3.47
C SER A 73 8.16 -19.37 -3.03
N LYS A 74 8.91 -18.80 -3.99
CA LYS A 74 9.72 -17.61 -3.77
C LYS A 74 8.83 -16.46 -3.30
N ARG A 75 9.24 -15.77 -2.23
CA ARG A 75 8.51 -14.66 -1.61
C ARG A 75 8.99 -13.33 -2.18
N MET A 76 8.06 -12.40 -2.34
CA MET A 76 8.33 -11.01 -2.62
C MET A 76 8.10 -10.19 -1.35
N VAL A 77 9.00 -9.27 -1.06
CA VAL A 77 8.93 -8.45 0.15
C VAL A 77 8.78 -6.99 -0.25
N PHE A 78 7.78 -6.32 0.31
CA PHE A 78 7.66 -4.87 0.26
C PHE A 78 7.91 -4.32 1.64
N PHE A 79 8.67 -3.24 1.73
CA PHE A 79 8.98 -2.61 3.00
C PHE A 79 9.24 -1.12 2.80
N GLY A 80 9.19 -0.40 3.90
CA GLY A 80 9.45 1.03 3.92
C GLY A 80 8.95 1.66 5.21
N ARG A 81 8.69 2.97 5.17
CA ARG A 81 8.35 3.76 6.36
C ARG A 81 7.13 4.63 6.12
N TYR A 82 6.28 4.75 7.14
CA TYR A 82 5.23 5.75 7.15
C TYR A 82 5.84 7.12 7.43
N VAL A 83 5.62 8.07 6.53
CA VAL A 83 6.14 9.45 6.64
C VAL A 83 5.11 10.35 7.32
N GLU A 84 3.84 10.25 6.91
CA GLU A 84 2.73 11.01 7.48
C GLU A 84 1.54 10.08 7.67
N VAL A 85 0.89 10.17 8.84
CA VAL A 85 -0.32 9.40 9.16
C VAL A 85 -1.32 10.36 9.79
N ILE A 86 -2.29 10.83 9.00
CA ILE A 86 -3.38 11.68 9.47
C ILE A 86 -4.67 10.86 9.36
N PRO A 87 -5.26 10.42 10.48
CA PRO A 87 -6.41 9.53 10.48
C PRO A 87 -7.50 9.99 9.52
N HIS A 88 -7.98 9.05 8.70
CA HIS A 88 -9.13 9.20 7.79
C HIS A 88 -8.97 10.24 6.68
N SER A 89 -7.78 10.83 6.51
CA SER A 89 -7.55 11.88 5.51
C SER A 89 -6.28 11.69 4.68
N ARG A 90 -5.17 11.24 5.29
CA ARG A 90 -3.89 11.13 4.58
C ARG A 90 -3.00 10.03 5.14
N LEU A 91 -2.42 9.25 4.24
CA LEU A 91 -1.42 8.24 4.55
C LEU A 91 -0.29 8.36 3.53
N VAL A 92 0.91 8.67 4.00
CA VAL A 92 2.10 8.81 3.16
C VAL A 92 3.13 7.80 3.62
N TRP A 93 3.69 7.02 2.68
CA TRP A 93 4.74 6.05 2.98
C TRP A 93 5.80 6.00 1.89
N THR A 94 6.92 5.36 2.20
CA THR A 94 7.95 5.01 1.22
C THR A 94 7.86 3.53 0.87
N ASN A 95 8.23 3.17 -0.36
CA ASN A 95 8.57 1.81 -0.75
C ASN A 95 10.05 1.79 -1.10
N ASP A 96 10.82 1.04 -0.32
CA ASP A 96 12.27 1.00 -0.36
C ASP A 96 12.70 -0.29 -1.08
N GLU A 97 13.63 -0.20 -2.04
CA GLU A 97 14.11 -1.39 -2.77
C GLU A 97 15.25 -2.11 -2.02
N SER A 98 16.10 -1.36 -1.34
CA SER A 98 17.19 -1.84 -0.47
C SER A 98 17.71 -0.68 0.40
N ASP A 99 18.66 -0.92 1.29
CA ASP A 99 19.22 0.13 2.17
C ASP A 99 19.88 1.29 1.40
N GLU A 100 20.41 1.02 0.20
CA GLU A 100 21.00 2.02 -0.72
C GLU A 100 20.22 2.10 -2.05
N GLY A 101 19.02 1.53 -2.08
CA GLY A 101 18.20 1.40 -3.28
C GLY A 101 17.38 2.64 -3.60
N ALA A 102 16.66 2.58 -4.71
CA ALA A 102 15.68 3.62 -5.01
C ALA A 102 14.56 3.62 -3.96
N VAL A 103 14.08 4.82 -3.64
CA VAL A 103 12.96 5.02 -2.72
C VAL A 103 11.83 5.68 -3.49
N THR A 104 10.67 5.02 -3.50
CA THR A 104 9.44 5.60 -4.06
C THR A 104 8.57 6.13 -2.94
N LYS A 105 8.13 7.39 -3.01
CA LYS A 105 7.18 7.96 -2.06
C LYS A 105 5.75 7.85 -2.61
N VAL A 106 4.83 7.33 -1.80
CA VAL A 106 3.39 7.27 -2.10
C VAL A 106 2.69 8.28 -1.19
N THR A 107 1.86 9.15 -1.78
CA THR A 107 1.20 10.28 -1.10
C THR A 107 -0.29 10.33 -1.35
#